data_AF-A0A8J6VBJ2-F1
#
_entry.id   AF-A0A8J6VBJ2-F1
#
_cell.length_a   1.000
_cell.length_b   1.000
_cell.length_c   1.000
_cell.angle_alpha   90.00
_cell.angle_beta   90.00
_cell.angle_gamma   90.00
#
_symmetry.space_group_name_H-M   'P 1'
#
loop_
_entity.id
_entity.type
_entity.pdbx_description
1 polymer ?
#
loop_
_entity_poly.entity_id
_entity_poly.type
_entity_poly.pdbx_seq_one_letter_code
_entity_poly.pdbx_strand_id
1 'polypeptide(L)'
;MSLEIPVSIKPWLNFIHPALMWVLLGVSVYALYLGVKLRKTRYAEGEAKKELIKGRYNVRHYQVGSVLLGLMVIGTLIGMGATYINNEKLFFGPHLLAGLGMTGMIAVSASLSPYMQKGHDWARYTHIVLNSALLALFAWQAFSGVEILQRIISKM
;
A
#
# COMPACT_ATOMS: atom_id res chain seq x y z
N MET A 1 -33.65 2.43 -0.95
CA MET A 1 -33.14 3.79 -1.20
C MET A 1 -31.96 3.65 -2.15
N SER A 2 -32.10 4.05 -3.42
CA SER A 2 -30.96 4.10 -4.34
C SER A 2 -30.04 5.23 -3.89
N LEU A 3 -28.82 4.89 -3.50
CA LEU A 3 -27.78 5.88 -3.24
C LEU A 3 -27.21 6.30 -4.59
N GLU A 4 -27.91 7.19 -5.29
CA GLU A 4 -27.44 7.73 -6.57
C GLU A 4 -26.28 8.70 -6.33
N ILE A 5 -25.12 8.38 -6.90
CA ILE A 5 -23.96 9.27 -6.86
C ILE A 5 -24.28 10.49 -7.74
N PRO A 6 -24.07 11.72 -7.24
CA PRO A 6 -24.25 12.93 -8.03
C PRO A 6 -23.52 12.85 -9.37
N VAL A 7 -24.20 13.23 -10.45
CA VAL A 7 -23.68 13.16 -11.84
C VAL A 7 -22.37 13.93 -11.99
N SER A 8 -22.17 15.00 -11.20
CA SER A 8 -20.94 15.80 -11.16
C SER A 8 -19.73 15.07 -10.57
N ILE A 9 -19.93 14.07 -9.71
CA ILE A 9 -18.86 13.34 -9.01
C ILE A 9 -18.51 12.04 -9.73
N LYS A 10 -19.48 11.43 -10.42
CA LYS A 10 -19.37 10.12 -11.06
C LYS A 10 -18.15 9.96 -11.98
N PRO A 11 -17.76 10.93 -12.82
CA PRO A 11 -16.57 10.82 -13.66
C PRO A 11 -15.27 10.77 -12.85
N TRP A 12 -15.18 11.57 -11.78
CA TRP A 12 -13.96 11.71 -10.97
C TRP A 12 -13.63 10.46 -10.15
N LEU A 13 -14.64 9.68 -9.76
CA LEU A 13 -14.45 8.44 -8.99
C LEU A 13 -13.57 7.42 -9.72
N ASN A 14 -13.61 7.40 -11.05
CA ASN A 14 -12.78 6.52 -11.88
C ASN A 14 -11.30 6.93 -11.90
N PHE A 15 -10.97 8.18 -11.53
CA PHE A 15 -9.62 8.71 -11.55
C PHE A 15 -9.00 8.85 -10.15
N ILE A 16 -9.83 9.05 -9.11
CA ILE A 16 -9.36 9.18 -7.73
C ILE A 16 -8.62 7.92 -7.28
N HIS A 17 -9.18 6.73 -7.54
CA HIS A 17 -8.53 5.47 -7.14
C HIS A 17 -7.17 5.28 -7.82
N PRO A 18 -7.04 5.34 -9.17
CA PRO A 18 -5.73 5.26 -9.83
C PRO A 18 -4.73 6.30 -9.32
N ALA A 19 -5.13 7.56 -9.14
CA ALA A 19 -4.25 8.60 -8.65
C ALA A 19 -3.74 8.30 -7.23
N LEU A 20 -4.64 7.87 -6.33
CA LEU A 20 -4.29 7.44 -4.98
C LEU A 20 -3.31 6.26 -5.02
N MET A 21 -3.53 5.28 -5.90
CA MET A 21 -2.64 4.12 -6.01
C MET A 21 -1.20 4.51 -6.39
N TRP A 22 -1.01 5.48 -7.28
CA TRP A 22 0.32 6.00 -7.61
C TRP A 22 1.00 6.71 -6.45
N VAL A 23 0.26 7.52 -5.69
CA VAL A 23 0.77 8.16 -4.47
C VAL A 23 1.19 7.11 -3.45
N LEU A 24 0.35 6.10 -3.20
CA LEU A 24 0.64 5.03 -2.26
C LEU A 24 1.83 4.16 -2.70
N LEU A 25 2.00 3.93 -4.01
CA LEU A 25 3.19 3.27 -4.54
C LEU A 25 4.46 4.07 -4.21
N GLY A 26 4.45 5.39 -4.43
CA GLY A 26 5.56 6.27 -4.06
C GLY A 26 5.88 6.24 -2.56
N VAL A 27 4.83 6.29 -1.71
CA VAL A 27 4.97 6.17 -0.26
C VAL A 27 5.53 4.80 0.15
N SER A 28 5.15 3.73 -0.55
CA SER A 28 5.66 2.37 -0.32
C SER A 28 7.16 2.26 -0.64
N VAL A 29 7.61 2.89 -1.73
CA VAL A 29 9.05 2.98 -2.05
C VAL A 29 9.81 3.77 -0.99
N TYR A 30 9.23 4.86 -0.49
CA TYR A 30 9.83 5.62 0.61
C TYR A 30 9.89 4.80 1.91
N ALA A 31 8.85 4.02 2.22
CA ALA A 31 8.84 3.10 3.36
C ALA A 31 9.95 2.05 3.24
N LEU A 32 10.16 1.48 2.04
CA LEU A 32 11.28 0.58 1.74
C LEU A 32 12.63 1.25 2.02
N TYR A 33 12.82 2.49 1.53
CA TYR A 33 14.04 3.26 1.79
C TYR A 33 14.32 3.40 3.30
N LEU A 34 13.29 3.75 4.09
CA LEU A 34 13.41 3.84 5.55
C LEU A 34 13.74 2.48 6.18
N GLY A 35 13.13 1.40 5.69
CA GLY A 35 13.40 0.03 6.15
C GLY A 35 14.85 -0.41 5.87
N VAL A 36 15.39 -0.08 4.69
CA VAL A 36 16.80 -0.32 4.34
C VAL A 36 17.73 0.48 5.25
N LYS A 37 17.43 1.77 5.51
CA LYS A 37 18.22 2.60 6.43
C LYS A 37 18.18 2.04 7.85
N LEU A 38 17.03 1.59 8.33
CA LEU A 38 16.88 0.93 9.63
C LEU A 38 17.72 -0.36 9.72
N ARG A 39 17.73 -1.17 8.66
CA ARG A 39 18.59 -2.36 8.59
C ARG A 39 20.06 -1.97 8.67
N LYS A 40 20.49 -0.96 7.90
CA LYS A 40 21.88 -0.43 7.95
C LYS A 40 22.25 0.06 9.35
N THR A 41 21.37 0.79 10.05
CA THR A 41 21.61 1.24 11.42
C THR A 41 21.86 0.10 12.40
N ARG A 42 21.20 -1.06 12.23
CA ARG A 42 21.38 -2.23 13.10
C ARG A 42 22.77 -2.86 12.98
N TYR A 43 23.30 -2.93 11.76
CA TYR A 43 24.60 -3.56 11.47
C TYR A 43 25.77 -2.57 11.44
N ALA A 44 25.52 -1.27 11.54
CA ALA A 44 26.57 -0.26 11.60
C ALA A 44 27.25 -0.23 12.99
N GLU A 45 28.51 0.18 12.98
CA GLU A 45 29.36 0.35 14.17
C GLU A 45 30.05 1.73 14.16
N GLY A 46 30.64 2.11 15.30
CA GLY A 46 31.41 3.36 15.45
C GLY A 46 30.63 4.64 15.08
N GLU A 47 31.33 5.58 14.45
CA GLU A 47 30.79 6.88 14.05
C GLU A 47 29.65 6.76 13.04
N ALA A 48 29.72 5.79 12.12
CA ALA A 48 28.65 5.55 11.15
C ALA A 48 27.32 5.20 11.84
N LYS A 49 27.36 4.42 12.93
CA LYS A 49 26.16 4.10 13.71
C LYS A 49 25.60 5.35 14.41
N LYS A 50 26.46 6.18 15.00
CA LYS A 50 26.05 7.41 15.69
C LYS A 50 25.30 8.35 14.76
N GLU A 51 25.82 8.56 13.54
CA GLU A 51 25.16 9.39 12.53
C GLU A 51 23.82 8.77 12.08
N LEU A 52 23.76 7.46 11.84
CA LEU A 52 22.54 6.79 11.41
C LEU A 52 21.42 6.82 12.47
N ILE A 53 21.75 6.80 13.77
CA ILE A 53 20.77 6.88 14.86
C ILE A 53 20.03 8.23 14.85
N LYS A 54 20.72 9.34 14.52
CA LYS A 54 20.09 10.68 14.41
C LYS A 54 18.93 10.71 13.42
N GLY A 55 18.97 9.86 12.40
CA GLY A 55 17.91 9.74 11.39
C GLY A 55 16.59 9.17 11.91
N ARG A 56 16.56 8.53 13.09
CA ARG A 56 15.36 7.93 13.72
C ARG A 56 14.53 7.08 12.74
N TYR A 57 15.21 6.31 11.89
CA TYR A 57 14.59 5.57 10.79
C TYR A 57 13.56 4.53 11.27
N ASN A 58 13.70 3.99 12.48
CA ASN A 58 12.71 3.12 13.10
C ASN A 58 11.36 3.83 13.29
N VAL A 59 11.37 5.05 13.86
CA VAL A 59 10.17 5.83 14.14
C VAL A 59 9.50 6.24 12.84
N ARG A 60 10.28 6.78 11.89
CA ARG A 60 9.76 7.22 10.60
C ARG A 60 9.18 6.05 9.81
N HIS A 61 9.87 4.91 9.77
CA HIS A 61 9.38 3.71 9.07
C HIS A 61 8.07 3.22 9.68
N TYR A 62 7.97 3.19 11.01
CA TYR A 62 6.74 2.81 11.71
C TYR A 62 5.59 3.77 11.37
N GLN A 63 5.79 5.09 11.48
CA GLN A 63 4.77 6.09 11.18
C GLN A 63 4.30 6.03 9.73
N VAL A 64 5.23 6.01 8.77
CA VAL A 64 4.93 5.90 7.34
C VAL A 64 4.20 4.59 7.05
N GLY A 65 4.63 3.47 7.64
CA GLY A 65 3.99 2.17 7.51
C GLY A 65 2.56 2.16 8.07
N SER A 66 2.32 2.79 9.22
CA SER A 66 0.97 2.91 9.80
C SER A 66 0.02 3.73 8.93
N VAL A 67 0.51 4.85 8.37
CA VAL A 67 -0.27 5.67 7.43
C VAL A 67 -0.57 4.87 6.17
N LEU A 68 0.42 4.19 5.60
CA LEU A 68 0.26 3.36 4.41
C LEU A 68 -0.77 2.25 4.63
N LEU A 69 -0.71 1.54 5.76
CA LEU A 69 -1.70 0.53 6.14
C LEU A 69 -3.12 1.12 6.15
N GLY A 70 -3.31 2.24 6.87
CA GLY A 70 -4.63 2.87 6.98
C GLY A 70 -5.18 3.29 5.62
N LEU A 71 -4.37 3.94 4.80
CA LEU A 71 -4.77 4.39 3.47
C LEU A 71 -5.06 3.24 2.51
N MET A 72 -4.27 2.15 2.55
CA MET A 72 -4.53 0.97 1.71
C MET A 72 -5.84 0.27 2.09
N VAL A 73 -6.10 0.11 3.39
CA VAL A 73 -7.36 -0.51 3.88
C VAL A 73 -8.56 0.36 3.50
N ILE A 74 -8.53 1.65 3.83
CA ILE A 74 -9.63 2.57 3.51
C ILE A 74 -9.83 2.68 2.00
N GLY A 75 -8.73 2.82 1.23
CA GLY A 75 -8.78 2.90 -0.23
C GLY A 75 -9.38 1.65 -0.87
N THR A 76 -9.11 0.46 -0.31
CA THR A 76 -9.73 -0.80 -0.75
C THR A 76 -11.24 -0.80 -0.51
N LEU A 77 -11.67 -0.42 0.70
CA LEU A 77 -13.09 -0.36 1.05
C LEU A 77 -13.85 0.65 0.19
N ILE A 78 -13.29 1.84 0.00
CA ILE A 78 -13.87 2.88 -0.86
C ILE A 78 -13.93 2.41 -2.32
N GLY A 79 -12.87 1.80 -2.84
CA GLY A 79 -12.83 1.29 -4.22
C GLY A 79 -13.89 0.21 -4.49
N MET A 80 -14.04 -0.73 -3.56
CA MET A 80 -15.11 -1.73 -3.62
C MET A 80 -16.49 -1.09 -3.53
N GLY A 81 -16.70 -0.19 -2.56
CA GLY A 81 -17.97 0.52 -2.40
C GLY A 81 -18.37 1.32 -3.64
N ALA A 82 -17.43 2.08 -4.21
CA ALA A 82 -17.65 2.83 -5.44
C ALA A 82 -17.97 1.92 -6.64
N THR A 83 -17.31 0.76 -6.74
CA THR A 83 -17.60 -0.23 -7.77
C THR A 83 -19.01 -0.78 -7.63
N TYR A 84 -19.39 -1.17 -6.41
CA TYR A 84 -20.71 -1.72 -6.12
C TYR A 84 -21.83 -0.70 -6.38
N ILE A 85 -21.68 0.55 -5.93
CA ILE A 85 -22.69 1.60 -6.15
C ILE A 85 -22.85 1.90 -7.65
N ASN A 86 -21.76 1.90 -8.43
CA ASN A 86 -21.83 2.23 -9.86
C ASN A 86 -22.33 1.07 -10.74
N ASN A 87 -22.19 -0.18 -10.31
CA ASN A 87 -22.42 -1.36 -11.16
C ASN A 87 -23.41 -2.37 -10.55
N GLU A 88 -23.90 -2.11 -9.34
CA GLU A 88 -24.76 -3.00 -8.53
C GLU A 88 -24.13 -4.37 -8.23
N LYS A 89 -22.82 -4.51 -8.47
CA LYS A 89 -22.04 -5.72 -8.20
C LYS A 89 -20.55 -5.40 -8.07
N LEU A 90 -19.82 -6.32 -7.44
CA LEU A 90 -18.36 -6.35 -7.47
C LEU A 90 -17.89 -7.27 -8.59
N PHE A 91 -16.88 -6.83 -9.35
CA PHE A 91 -16.27 -7.66 -10.39
C PHE A 91 -15.17 -8.54 -9.77
N PHE A 92 -15.43 -9.85 -9.70
CA PHE A 92 -14.46 -10.82 -9.21
C PHE A 92 -13.39 -11.12 -10.27
N GLY A 93 -12.44 -10.21 -10.41
CA GLY A 93 -11.35 -10.30 -11.38
C GLY A 93 -9.95 -10.23 -10.75
N PRO A 94 -8.89 -10.43 -11.55
CA PRO A 94 -7.50 -10.44 -11.06
C PRO A 94 -7.12 -9.16 -10.29
N HIS A 95 -7.59 -8.00 -10.73
CA HIS A 95 -7.31 -6.72 -10.07
C HIS A 95 -7.88 -6.68 -8.63
N LEU A 96 -9.16 -7.03 -8.46
CA LEU A 96 -9.79 -7.07 -7.14
C LEU A 96 -9.11 -8.09 -6.22
N LEU A 97 -8.84 -9.29 -6.72
CA LEU A 97 -8.19 -10.35 -5.94
C LEU A 97 -6.77 -9.98 -5.51
N ALA A 98 -5.98 -9.40 -6.42
CA ALA A 98 -4.66 -8.90 -6.11
C ALA A 98 -4.71 -7.77 -5.06
N GLY A 99 -5.63 -6.81 -5.21
CA GLY A 99 -5.84 -5.73 -4.26
C GLY A 99 -6.22 -6.22 -2.86
N LEU A 100 -7.16 -7.17 -2.76
CA LEU A 100 -7.54 -7.80 -1.49
C LEU A 100 -6.35 -8.56 -0.85
N GLY A 101 -5.60 -9.31 -1.67
CA GLY A 101 -4.40 -10.00 -1.23
C GLY A 101 -3.35 -9.04 -0.68
N MET A 102 -3.10 -7.92 -1.36
CA MET A 102 -2.18 -6.88 -0.90
C MET A 102 -2.63 -6.24 0.41
N THR A 103 -3.93 -5.97 0.57
CA THR A 103 -4.50 -5.44 1.81
C THR A 103 -4.33 -6.42 2.98
N GLY A 104 -4.52 -7.71 2.74
CA GLY A 104 -4.20 -8.75 3.72
C GLY A 104 -2.70 -8.80 4.05
N MET A 105 -1.84 -8.75 3.04
CA MET A 105 -0.38 -8.78 3.21
C MET A 105 0.14 -7.63 4.06
N ILE A 106 -0.29 -6.38 3.82
CA ILE A 106 0.16 -5.24 4.63
C ILE A 106 -0.37 -5.32 6.07
N ALA A 107 -1.60 -5.78 6.27
CA ALA A 107 -2.17 -5.95 7.61
C ALA A 107 -1.41 -6.99 8.43
N VAL A 108 -1.14 -8.17 7.83
CA VAL A 108 -0.31 -9.21 8.46
C VAL A 108 1.12 -8.71 8.67
N SER A 109 1.70 -8.03 7.69
CA SER A 109 3.05 -7.52 7.81
C SER A 109 3.21 -6.47 8.93
N ALA A 110 2.22 -5.59 9.10
CA ALA A 110 2.19 -4.62 10.17
C ALA A 110 2.00 -5.26 11.55
N SER A 111 1.18 -6.33 11.65
CA SER A 111 0.94 -7.03 12.91
C SER A 111 2.16 -7.78 13.45
N LEU A 112 3.20 -7.99 12.64
CA LEU A 112 4.50 -8.54 13.06
C LEU A 112 5.35 -7.54 13.87
N SER A 113 4.98 -6.25 13.89
CA SER A 113 5.77 -5.19 14.54
C SER A 113 6.13 -5.47 16.01
N PRO A 114 5.22 -5.95 16.88
CA PRO A 114 5.55 -6.26 18.27
C PRO A 114 6.63 -7.36 18.40
N TYR A 115 6.59 -8.37 17.54
CA TYR A 115 7.60 -9.44 17.54
C TYR A 115 8.95 -8.94 17.03
N MET A 116 8.95 -8.10 15.99
CA MET A 116 10.18 -7.47 15.50
C MET A 116 10.80 -6.53 16.53
N GLN A 117 9.99 -5.80 17.31
CA GLN A 117 10.46 -4.95 18.40
C GLN A 117 11.09 -5.77 19.54
N LYS A 118 10.56 -6.98 19.80
CA LYS A 118 11.10 -7.94 20.78
C LYS A 118 12.38 -8.66 20.33
N GLY A 119 12.87 -8.43 19.11
CA GLY A 119 14.11 -9.08 18.67
C GLY A 119 13.92 -10.28 17.75
N HIS A 120 12.69 -10.73 17.48
CA HIS A 120 12.46 -11.96 16.72
C HIS A 120 12.77 -11.81 15.23
N ASP A 121 13.79 -12.52 14.75
CA ASP A 121 14.22 -12.43 13.36
C ASP A 121 13.26 -13.07 12.36
N TRP A 122 12.57 -14.15 12.73
CA TRP A 122 11.56 -14.76 11.86
C TRP A 122 10.50 -13.72 11.46
N ALA A 123 10.05 -12.89 12.40
CA ALA A 123 9.07 -11.84 12.14
C ALA A 123 9.62 -10.77 11.20
N ARG A 124 10.92 -10.43 11.31
CA ARG A 124 11.57 -9.47 10.42
C ARG A 124 11.69 -10.00 9.00
N TYR A 125 12.11 -11.25 8.84
CA TYR A 125 12.22 -11.85 7.52
C TYR A 125 10.86 -12.00 6.87
N THR A 126 9.83 -12.46 7.61
CA THR A 126 8.46 -12.53 7.11
C THR A 126 7.95 -11.14 6.70
N HIS A 127 8.15 -10.11 7.53
CA HIS A 127 7.78 -8.73 7.20
C HIS A 127 8.47 -8.24 5.90
N ILE A 128 9.77 -8.52 5.73
CA ILE A 128 10.52 -8.12 4.53
C ILE A 128 9.98 -8.84 3.29
N VAL A 129 9.74 -10.15 3.37
CA VAL A 129 9.22 -10.94 2.25
C VAL A 129 7.83 -10.46 1.85
N LEU A 130 6.92 -10.30 2.82
CA LEU A 130 5.56 -9.81 2.58
C LEU A 130 5.57 -8.44 1.92
N ASN A 131 6.38 -7.49 2.41
CA ASN A 131 6.43 -6.15 1.82
C ASN A 131 7.12 -6.09 0.47
N SER A 132 8.08 -6.98 0.22
CA SER A 132 8.75 -7.07 -1.09
C SER A 132 7.78 -7.64 -2.14
N ALA A 133 7.04 -8.69 -1.78
CA ALA A 133 5.95 -9.22 -2.61
C ALA A 133 4.84 -8.19 -2.82
N LEU A 134 4.44 -7.48 -1.76
CA LEU A 134 3.45 -6.41 -1.83
C LEU A 134 3.90 -5.31 -2.79
N LEU A 135 5.15 -4.83 -2.68
CA LEU A 135 5.65 -3.76 -3.56
C LEU A 135 5.68 -4.20 -5.03
N ALA A 136 6.08 -5.44 -5.31
CA ALA A 136 6.06 -5.99 -6.66
C ALA A 136 4.63 -6.09 -7.21
N LEU A 137 3.69 -6.60 -6.41
CA LEU A 137 2.27 -6.64 -6.79
C LEU A 137 1.69 -5.25 -6.98
N PHE A 138 2.04 -4.29 -6.11
CA PHE A 138 1.57 -2.91 -6.21
C PHE A 138 2.07 -2.26 -7.50
N ALA A 139 3.36 -2.41 -7.82
CA ALA A 139 3.93 -1.90 -9.06
C ALA A 139 3.19 -2.50 -10.28
N TRP A 140 2.98 -3.82 -10.32
CA TRP A 140 2.22 -4.46 -11.39
C TRP A 140 0.78 -3.93 -11.47
N GLN A 141 0.08 -3.85 -10.34
CA GLN A 141 -1.29 -3.35 -10.27
C GLN A 141 -1.40 -1.91 -10.78
N ALA A 142 -0.44 -1.04 -10.44
CA ALA A 142 -0.41 0.34 -10.91
C ALA A 142 -0.33 0.42 -12.45
N PHE A 143 0.49 -0.42 -13.09
CA PHE A 143 0.55 -0.48 -14.55
C PHE A 143 -0.70 -1.09 -15.18
N SER A 144 -1.20 -2.22 -14.66
CA SER A 144 -2.42 -2.84 -15.18
C SER A 144 -3.67 -1.95 -15.03
N GLY A 145 -3.69 -1.09 -13.99
CA GLY A 145 -4.73 -0.10 -13.77
C GLY A 145 -4.75 0.99 -14.84
N VAL A 146 -3.61 1.35 -15.42
CA VAL A 146 -3.54 2.30 -16.54
C VAL A 146 -4.22 1.72 -17.79
N GLU A 147 -4.01 0.43 -18.09
CA GLU A 147 -4.69 -0.24 -19.20
C GLU A 147 -6.22 -0.25 -19.01
N ILE A 148 -6.68 -0.48 -17.78
CA ILE A 148 -8.11 -0.41 -17.46
C ILE A 148 -8.64 1.00 -17.70
N LEU A 149 -7.92 2.02 -17.23
CA LEU A 149 -8.30 3.42 -17.42
C LEU A 149 -8.38 3.79 -18.91
N GLN A 150 -7.39 3.38 -19.71
CA GLN A 150 -7.39 3.59 -21.16
C GLN A 150 -8.61 2.96 -21.84
N ARG A 151 -9.01 1.74 -21.43
CA ARG A 151 -10.22 1.08 -21.94
C ARG A 151 -11.49 1.84 -21.57
N ILE A 152 -11.57 2.42 -20.37
CA ILE A 152 -12.71 3.25 -19.97
C ILE A 152 -12.78 4.51 -20.84
N ILE A 153 -11.67 5.24 -20.97
CA ILE A 153 -11.59 6.47 -21.77
C ILE A 153 -11.94 6.20 -23.24
N SER A 154 -11.47 5.09 -23.82
CA SER A 154 -11.76 4.74 -25.23
C SER A 154 -13.24 4.44 -25.51
N LYS A 155 -14.05 4.23 -24.47
CA LYS A 155 -15.49 3.90 -24.55
C LYS A 155 -16.38 5.06 -24.10
N MET A 156 -15.80 6.17 -23.66
CA MET A 156 -16.49 7.43 -23.38
C MET A 156 -16.62 8.24 -24.66
#